data_AF-A0A1B2EZW3-F1
#
_entry.id   AF-A0A1B2EZW3-F1
#
_cell.length_a   1.000
_cell.length_b   1.000
_cell.length_c   1.000
_cell.angle_alpha   90.00
_cell.angle_beta   90.00
_cell.angle_gamma   90.00
#
_symmetry.space_group_name_H-M   'P 1'
#
loop_
_entity.id
_entity.type
_entity.pdbx_description
1 polymer ?
#
loop_
_entity_poly.entity_id
_entity_poly.type
_entity_poly.pdbx_seq_one_letter_code
_entity_poly.pdbx_strand_id
1 'polypeptide(L)'
;MTDHETLHSAEGDYEIIVEETQYISFIPYKVSAPMWAARLVFKDSNGHETATGHYADTTIAHDKNQRRVRCRLIKALGNFRAYRKRTGLRFEVGEMNDTVARIEVRNAERTARKAAKVAA
;
A
#
# COMPACT_ATOMS: atom_id res chain seq x y z
N MET A 1 -5.70 -27.37 -9.85
CA MET A 1 -6.02 -26.13 -9.13
C MET A 1 -4.87 -25.86 -8.20
N THR A 2 -4.12 -24.78 -8.42
CA THR A 2 -3.07 -24.34 -7.50
C THR A 2 -3.75 -23.85 -6.23
N ASP A 3 -3.43 -24.46 -5.09
CA ASP A 3 -3.93 -24.00 -3.80
C ASP A 3 -3.16 -22.75 -3.39
N HIS A 4 -3.69 -21.61 -3.81
CA HIS A 4 -3.11 -20.30 -3.52
C HIS A 4 -3.05 -20.02 -2.02
N GLU A 5 -3.90 -20.62 -1.19
CA GLU A 5 -3.86 -20.40 0.27
C GLU A 5 -2.58 -20.99 0.88
N THR A 6 -2.16 -22.17 0.44
CA THR A 6 -0.90 -22.79 0.88
C THR A 6 0.33 -22.01 0.39
N LEU A 7 0.34 -21.56 -0.87
CA LEU A 7 1.40 -20.69 -1.42
C LEU A 7 1.51 -19.35 -0.70
N HIS A 8 0.38 -18.73 -0.34
CA HIS A 8 0.39 -17.43 0.32
C HIS A 8 0.98 -17.49 1.72
N SER A 9 0.76 -18.60 2.45
CA SER A 9 1.31 -18.78 3.80
C SER A 9 2.84 -18.83 3.83
N ALA A 10 3.47 -19.33 2.76
CA ALA A 10 4.92 -19.40 2.61
C ALA A 10 5.56 -18.05 2.22
N GLU A 11 4.79 -17.14 1.63
CA GLU A 11 5.27 -15.85 1.12
C GLU A 11 5.11 -14.69 2.11
N GLY A 12 4.12 -14.73 3.00
CA GLY A 12 3.80 -13.63 3.92
C GLY A 12 2.34 -13.18 3.87
N ASP A 13 1.98 -12.08 4.54
CA ASP A 13 0.65 -11.46 4.46
C ASP A 13 0.69 -9.94 4.73
N TYR A 14 -0.42 -9.28 4.43
CA TYR A 14 -0.61 -7.87 4.74
C TYR A 14 -0.96 -7.65 6.21
N GLU A 15 -0.31 -6.67 6.83
CA GLU A 15 -0.52 -6.30 8.22
C GLU A 15 -0.62 -4.78 8.38
N ILE A 16 -1.40 -4.35 9.38
CA ILE A 16 -1.40 -2.95 9.83
C ILE A 16 -0.44 -2.84 11.01
N ILE A 17 0.64 -2.09 10.79
CA ILE A 17 1.59 -1.73 11.84
C ILE A 17 1.19 -0.37 12.38
N VAL A 18 1.21 -0.23 13.70
CA VAL A 18 0.93 1.03 14.39
C VAL A 18 2.15 1.40 15.20
N GLU A 19 2.61 2.64 15.03
CA GLU A 19 3.77 3.21 15.69
C GLU A 19 3.35 4.50 16.41
N GLU A 20 3.94 4.75 17.57
CA GLU A 20 3.82 6.02 18.26
C GLU A 20 4.73 7.04 17.56
N THR A 21 4.18 8.20 17.20
CA THR A 21 4.92 9.29 16.58
C THR A 21 4.78 10.57 17.40
N GLN A 22 5.77 11.45 17.30
CA GLN A 22 5.74 12.76 17.93
C GLN A 22 5.75 13.83 16.86
N TYR A 23 4.75 14.72 16.88
CA TYR A 23 4.77 15.93 16.06
C TYR A 23 5.44 17.07 16.84
N ILE A 24 6.51 17.63 16.28
CA ILE A 24 7.13 18.84 16.83
C ILE A 24 6.45 20.04 16.17
N SER A 25 5.57 20.72 16.92
CA SER A 25 5.06 22.04 16.49
C SER A 25 6.18 23.08 16.55
N PHE A 26 6.33 23.88 15.50
CA PHE A 26 7.30 25.00 15.42
C PHE A 26 6.78 26.29 16.10
N ILE A 27 5.69 26.22 16.85
CA ILE A 27 5.12 27.35 17.61
C ILE A 27 5.75 27.37 19.03
N PRO A 28 6.05 28.55 19.60
CA PRO A 28 6.77 28.70 20.88
C PRO A 28 6.10 28.08 22.12
N TYR A 29 4.84 27.65 22.03
CA TYR A 29 4.13 26.91 23.06
C TYR A 29 4.01 25.43 22.65
N LYS A 30 5.09 24.68 22.83
CA LYS A 30 5.16 23.26 22.41
C LYS A 30 4.37 22.36 23.36
N VAL A 31 3.22 21.89 22.92
CA VAL A 31 2.62 20.67 23.45
C VAL A 31 3.04 19.52 22.53
N SER A 32 3.97 18.66 22.96
CA SER A 32 4.18 17.38 22.30
C SER A 32 3.05 16.45 22.70
N ALA A 33 2.02 16.36 21.85
CA ALA A 33 1.00 15.34 22.03
C ALA A 33 1.47 14.04 21.35
N PRO A 34 1.38 12.87 22.00
CA PRO A 34 1.58 11.59 21.34
C PRO A 34 0.62 11.47 20.17
N MET A 35 1.09 10.97 19.03
CA MET A 35 0.25 10.66 17.88
C MET A 35 0.40 9.20 17.53
N TRP A 36 -0.65 8.62 16.96
CA TRP A 36 -0.57 7.28 16.40
C TRP A 36 -0.44 7.40 14.88
N ALA A 37 0.58 6.78 14.31
CA ALA A 37 0.67 6.53 12.88
C ALA A 37 0.46 5.04 12.63
N ALA A 38 -0.30 4.71 11.59
CA ALA A 38 -0.43 3.37 11.10
C ALA A 38 0.01 3.31 9.63
N ARG A 39 0.65 2.21 9.26
CA ARG A 39 1.01 1.89 7.88
C ARG A 39 0.56 0.48 7.56
N LEU A 40 0.12 0.28 6.33
CA LEU A 40 -0.13 -1.04 5.79
C LEU A 40 1.18 -1.55 5.18
N VAL A 41 1.59 -2.74 5.56
CA VAL A 41 2.81 -3.41 5.07
C VAL A 41 2.47 -4.79 4.55
N PHE A 42 3.30 -5.30 3.65
CA PHE A 42 3.42 -6.73 3.40
C PHE A 42 4.58 -7.26 4.25
N LYS A 43 4.30 -8.22 5.13
CA LYS A 43 5.29 -8.89 5.94
C LYS A 43 5.55 -10.27 5.37
N ASP A 44 6.77 -10.52 4.93
CA ASP A 44 7.13 -11.83 4.36
C ASP A 44 7.30 -12.91 5.45
N SER A 45 7.48 -14.15 5.02
CA SER A 45 7.70 -15.29 5.93
C SER A 45 8.99 -15.20 6.76
N ASN A 46 9.95 -14.38 6.34
CA ASN A 46 11.18 -14.08 7.08
C ASN A 46 11.01 -12.90 8.04
N GLY A 47 9.83 -12.27 8.07
CA GLY A 47 9.52 -11.09 8.87
C GLY A 47 9.97 -9.77 8.27
N HIS A 48 10.44 -9.74 7.02
CA HIS A 48 10.79 -8.51 6.33
C HIS A 48 9.54 -7.73 5.93
N GLU A 49 9.53 -6.43 6.20
CA GLU A 49 8.39 -5.55 5.95
C GLU A 49 8.61 -4.71 4.69
N THR A 50 7.71 -4.82 3.73
CA THR A 50 7.64 -3.91 2.59
C THR A 50 6.44 -2.97 2.76
N ALA A 51 6.68 -1.65 2.75
CA ALA A 51 5.61 -0.66 2.83
C ALA A 51 4.77 -0.66 1.54
N THR A 52 3.44 -0.59 1.70
CA THR A 52 2.49 -0.54 0.58
C THR A 52 2.21 0.87 0.06
N GLY A 53 2.73 1.91 0.74
CA GLY A 53 2.41 3.31 0.49
C GLY A 53 1.13 3.81 1.16
N HIS A 54 0.30 2.93 1.73
CA HIS A 54 -0.88 3.33 2.50
C HIS A 54 -0.52 3.64 3.96
N TYR A 55 -0.84 4.86 4.37
CA TYR A 55 -0.60 5.37 5.72
C TYR A 55 -1.84 6.10 6.27
N ALA A 56 -1.93 6.16 7.58
CA ALA A 56 -2.93 6.95 8.29
C ALA A 56 -2.35 7.44 9.61
N ASP A 57 -2.62 8.69 9.98
CA ASP A 57 -2.21 9.26 11.27
C ASP A 57 -3.43 9.74 12.07
N THR A 58 -3.25 10.00 13.36
CA THR A 58 -4.25 10.69 14.17
C THR A 58 -3.60 11.46 15.32
N THR A 59 -4.14 12.64 15.61
CA THR A 59 -3.74 13.50 16.73
C THR A 59 -4.30 13.04 18.07
N ILE A 60 -5.10 11.96 18.08
CA ILE A 60 -5.76 11.46 19.28
C ILE A 60 -4.81 10.52 20.03
N ALA A 61 -3.94 11.12 20.84
CA ALA A 61 -2.99 10.43 21.73
C ALA A 61 -3.67 9.36 22.62
N HIS A 62 -4.89 9.65 23.09
CA HIS A 62 -5.56 8.87 24.12
C HIS A 62 -6.31 7.62 23.62
N ASP A 63 -6.18 7.27 22.33
CA ASP A 63 -6.70 5.99 21.82
C ASP A 63 -5.76 4.83 22.20
N LYS A 64 -5.86 4.37 23.45
CA LYS A 64 -5.03 3.26 24.00
C LYS A 64 -5.06 1.99 23.16
N ASN A 65 -6.16 1.76 22.44
CA ASN A 65 -6.34 0.56 21.62
C ASN A 65 -6.01 0.80 20.14
N GLN A 66 -5.57 2.02 19.79
CA GLN A 66 -5.19 2.41 18.42
C GLN A 66 -6.31 2.12 17.41
N ARG A 67 -7.57 2.04 17.86
CA ARG A 67 -8.70 1.57 17.04
C ARG A 67 -8.95 2.54 15.90
N ARG A 68 -8.91 3.85 16.17
CA ARG A 68 -9.21 4.89 15.19
C ARG A 68 -8.20 4.89 14.05
N VAL A 69 -6.91 4.79 14.35
CA VAL A 69 -5.87 4.78 13.31
C VAL A 69 -5.91 3.47 12.51
N ARG A 70 -6.16 2.32 13.16
CA ARG A 70 -6.32 1.02 12.48
C ARG A 70 -7.55 0.99 11.57
N CYS A 71 -8.68 1.53 12.03
CA CYS A 71 -9.92 1.58 11.25
C CYS A 71 -9.75 2.35 9.94
N ARG A 72 -8.86 3.34 9.87
CA ARG A 72 -8.58 4.07 8.61
C ARG A 72 -7.95 3.17 7.54
N LEU A 73 -7.22 2.13 7.93
CA LEU A 73 -6.54 1.22 7.01
C LEU A 73 -7.24 -0.15 6.86
N ILE A 74 -8.26 -0.45 7.68
CA ILE A 74 -8.89 -1.78 7.68
C ILE A 74 -9.54 -2.14 6.35
N LYS A 75 -10.14 -1.15 5.67
CA LYS A 75 -10.73 -1.34 4.34
C LYS A 75 -9.65 -1.63 3.30
N ALA A 76 -8.53 -0.92 3.34
CA ALA A 76 -7.40 -1.14 2.44
C ALA A 76 -6.80 -2.55 2.66
N LEU A 77 -6.57 -2.94 3.92
CA LEU A 77 -6.12 -4.29 4.27
C LEU A 77 -7.04 -5.38 3.69
N GLY A 78 -8.36 -5.23 3.87
CA GLY A 78 -9.35 -6.17 3.32
C GLY A 78 -9.28 -6.27 1.79
N ASN A 79 -9.18 -5.13 1.11
CA ASN A 79 -9.05 -5.08 -0.35
C ASN A 79 -7.77 -5.77 -0.84
N PHE A 80 -6.65 -5.60 -0.13
CA PHE A 80 -5.35 -6.14 -0.51
C PHE A 80 -5.32 -7.66 -0.37
N ARG A 81 -5.82 -8.18 0.75
CA ARG A 81 -5.99 -9.62 0.96
C ARG A 81 -6.95 -10.23 -0.06
N ALA A 82 -8.07 -9.56 -0.36
CA ALA A 82 -9.01 -10.01 -1.38
C ALA A 82 -8.40 -10.02 -2.79
N TYR A 83 -7.63 -8.98 -3.14
CA TYR A 83 -6.89 -8.91 -4.40
C TYR A 83 -5.96 -10.11 -4.52
N ARG A 84 -5.11 -10.34 -3.51
CA ARG A 84 -4.15 -11.45 -3.51
C ARG A 84 -4.83 -12.81 -3.56
N LYS A 85 -5.92 -13.02 -2.83
CA LYS A 85 -6.71 -14.26 -2.92
C LYS A 85 -7.22 -14.53 -4.34
N ARG A 86 -7.59 -13.46 -5.07
CA ARG A 86 -8.11 -13.56 -6.43
C ARG A 86 -7.02 -13.74 -7.49
N THR A 87 -5.90 -13.05 -7.36
CA THR A 87 -4.88 -12.95 -8.43
C THR A 87 -3.61 -13.76 -8.15
N GLY A 88 -3.39 -14.17 -6.91
CA GLY A 88 -2.11 -14.74 -6.46
C GLY A 88 -0.97 -13.71 -6.36
N LEU A 89 -1.24 -12.44 -6.64
CA LEU A 89 -0.22 -11.39 -6.67
C LEU A 89 -0.38 -10.43 -5.50
N ARG A 90 0.75 -9.85 -5.08
CA ARG A 90 0.75 -8.65 -4.24
C ARG A 90 0.08 -7.49 -4.99
N PHE A 91 -0.67 -6.66 -4.26
CA PHE A 91 -1.38 -5.51 -4.80
C PHE A 91 -0.44 -4.53 -5.51
N GLU A 92 0.72 -4.23 -4.91
CA GLU A 92 1.70 -3.30 -5.47
C GLU A 92 2.28 -3.80 -6.81
N VAL A 93 2.47 -5.12 -6.92
CA VAL A 93 2.93 -5.77 -8.15
C VAL A 93 1.84 -5.67 -9.22
N GLY A 94 0.57 -5.84 -8.84
CA GLY A 94 -0.57 -5.61 -9.71
C GLY A 94 -0.62 -4.19 -10.27
N GLU A 95 -0.54 -3.18 -9.41
CA GLU A 95 -0.54 -1.78 -9.83
C GLU A 95 0.65 -1.42 -10.72
N MET A 96 1.82 -1.98 -10.43
CA MET A 96 3.01 -1.81 -11.27
C MET A 96 2.76 -2.39 -12.67
N ASN A 97 2.25 -3.62 -12.75
CA ASN A 97 1.96 -4.28 -14.04
C ASN A 97 0.93 -3.50 -14.86
N ASP A 98 -0.14 -3.02 -14.23
CA ASP A 98 -1.16 -2.17 -14.87
C ASP A 98 -0.57 -0.84 -15.35
N THR A 99 0.41 -0.31 -14.64
CA THR A 99 1.11 0.92 -15.02
C THR A 99 2.03 0.69 -16.22
N VAL A 100 2.80 -0.40 -16.22
CA VAL A 100 3.66 -0.79 -17.34
C VAL A 100 2.81 -1.01 -18.60
N ALA A 101 1.72 -1.78 -18.50
CA ALA A 101 0.83 -2.04 -19.63
C ALA A 101 0.24 -0.74 -20.22
N ARG A 102 -0.17 0.21 -19.38
CA ARG A 102 -0.65 1.52 -19.83
C ARG A 102 0.41 2.34 -20.56
N ILE A 103 1.67 2.27 -20.11
CA ILE A 103 2.79 2.95 -20.77
C ILE A 103 3.08 2.33 -22.13
N GLU A 104 3.06 1.00 -22.24
CA GLU A 104 3.28 0.28 -23.49
C GLU A 104 2.22 0.61 -24.55
N VAL A 105 0.93 0.58 -24.18
CA VAL A 105 -0.17 0.97 -25.08
C VAL A 105 0.03 2.40 -25.58
N ARG A 106 0.33 3.34 -24.68
CA ARG A 106 0.57 4.74 -25.04
C ARG A 106 1.76 4.90 -26.00
N ASN A 107 2.82 4.11 -25.81
CA ASN A 107 3.99 4.15 -26.67
C ASN A 107 3.70 3.55 -28.05
N ALA A 108 2.92 2.47 -28.13
CA ALA A 108 2.46 1.89 -29.39
C ALA A 108 1.62 2.90 -30.20
N GLU A 109 0.66 3.57 -29.56
CA GLU A 109 -0.14 4.62 -30.21
C GLU A 109 0.72 5.78 -30.74
N ARG A 110 1.70 6.24 -29.94
CA ARG A 110 2.62 7.30 -30.37
C ARG A 110 3.44 6.88 -31.59
N THR A 111 3.93 5.64 -31.61
CA THR A 111 4.70 5.09 -32.73
C THR A 111 3.83 4.98 -33.98
N ALA A 112 2.60 4.47 -33.85
CA ALA A 112 1.66 4.38 -34.95
C ALA A 112 1.30 5.77 -35.54
N ARG A 113 1.05 6.77 -34.68
CA ARG A 113 0.80 8.16 -35.12
C ARG A 113 2.00 8.77 -35.84
N LYS A 114 3.22 8.53 -35.35
CA LYS A 114 4.44 9.01 -36.02
C LYS A 114 4.60 8.35 -37.40
N ALA A 115 4.40 7.04 -37.49
CA ALA A 115 4.47 6.32 -38.76
C ALA A 115 3.43 6.82 -39.77
N ALA A 116 2.18 7.03 -39.33
CA ALA A 116 1.12 7.57 -40.17
C ALA A 116 1.43 9.01 -40.65
N LYS A 117 2.05 9.84 -39.81
CA LYS A 117 2.47 11.20 -40.19
C LYS A 117 3.64 11.21 -41.19
N VAL A 118 4.54 10.23 -41.13
CA VAL A 118 5.65 10.11 -42.08
C VAL A 118 5.18 9.55 -43.42
N ALA A 119 4.11 8.75 -43.42
CA ALA A 119 3.53 8.16 -44.63
C ALA A 119 2.53 9.08 -45.37
N ALA A 120 2.20 10.24 -44.79
CA ALA A 120 1.29 11.26 -45.36
C ALA A 120 2.09 12.46 -45.86
#